data_AF-A0A5N6EX23-F1
#
_entry.id   AF-A0A5N6EX23-F1
#
_cell.length_a   1.000
_cell.length_b   1.000
_cell.length_c   1.000
_cell.angle_alpha   90.00
_cell.angle_beta   90.00
_cell.angle_gamma   90.00
#
_symmetry.space_group_name_H-M   'P 1'
#
loop_
_entity.id
_entity.type
_entity.pdbx_description
1 polymer ?
#
loop_
_entity_poly.entity_id
_entity_poly.type
_entity_poly.pdbx_seq_one_letter_code
_entity_poly.pdbx_strand_id
1 'polypeptide(L)'
;MASTPSTASSDSFEIISSLRYDPSIPHAIGERTAEPHLLATPYYLLPYHRDRLLNAAICFNWTKAIEFLQQDLGQFTQILDTFIPDKSESWRLRIVIDSSGACKVEANPTASMNPLNLLYPSQEMSQPNTWRVYVDSEPTTPSDFTMHKTTARGDYTAARHRSGILSPQEQAEVLVVNPKGEVMEGSITTPYFRRRRPRSEKDGASKDAGPEWVTPPLLSGGNAGTTRRYALTEGFCTEEVITVADLVDGEECWLSNGVRGFIPGRIVLMDPKGPERVPPPR
;
A
#
# COMPACT_ATOMS: atom_id res chain seq x y z
N MET A 1 49.02 8.59 -15.79
CA MET A 1 48.03 7.53 -15.53
C MET A 1 47.17 7.98 -14.38
N ALA A 2 46.00 8.55 -14.67
CA ALA A 2 45.04 8.99 -13.67
C ALA A 2 43.85 8.03 -13.75
N SER A 3 43.65 7.31 -12.65
CA SER A 3 42.60 6.34 -12.41
C SER A 3 41.22 6.95 -12.61
N THR A 4 40.47 6.41 -13.56
CA THR A 4 39.02 6.61 -13.70
C THR A 4 38.33 6.14 -12.43
N PRO A 5 37.40 6.94 -11.85
CA PRO A 5 36.59 6.47 -10.74
C PRO A 5 35.68 5.35 -11.23
N SER A 6 35.68 4.25 -10.48
CA SER A 6 34.75 3.13 -10.63
C SER A 6 33.32 3.68 -10.66
N THR A 7 32.65 3.53 -11.80
CA THR A 7 31.20 3.63 -11.88
C THR A 7 30.64 2.50 -11.03
N ALA A 8 30.35 2.81 -9.77
CA ALA A 8 29.53 1.96 -8.92
C ALA A 8 28.27 1.61 -9.71
N SER A 9 28.02 0.31 -9.90
CA SER A 9 26.81 -0.15 -10.56
C SER A 9 25.63 0.44 -9.82
N SER A 10 24.86 1.33 -10.46
CA SER A 10 23.52 1.63 -9.97
C SER A 10 22.78 0.30 -10.04
N ASP A 11 22.38 -0.25 -8.89
CA ASP A 11 21.57 -1.46 -8.87
C ASP A 11 20.39 -1.26 -9.84
N SER A 12 20.30 -2.14 -10.83
CA SER A 12 19.21 -2.09 -11.80
C SER A 12 17.91 -2.42 -11.06
N PHE A 13 17.05 -1.43 -10.87
CA PHE A 13 15.73 -1.60 -10.28
C PHE A 13 14.64 -1.54 -11.35
N GLU A 14 13.44 -1.97 -10.98
CA GLU A 14 12.25 -1.99 -11.81
C GLU A 14 11.13 -1.27 -11.07
N ILE A 15 10.20 -0.64 -11.81
CA ILE A 15 8.96 -0.12 -11.23
C ILE A 15 7.95 -1.25 -11.17
N ILE A 16 7.17 -1.32 -10.08
CA ILE A 16 6.25 -2.44 -9.85
C ILE A 16 4.86 -1.98 -9.45
N SER A 17 3.89 -2.83 -9.78
CA SER A 17 2.52 -2.68 -9.38
C SER A 17 1.94 -4.04 -9.04
N SER A 18 1.36 -4.20 -7.85
CA SER A 18 0.68 -5.45 -7.48
C SER A 18 -0.82 -5.20 -7.33
N LEU A 19 -1.62 -6.01 -8.01
CA LEU A 19 -3.08 -5.91 -7.99
C LEU A 19 -3.78 -7.28 -8.03
N ARG A 20 -5.07 -7.29 -7.69
CA ARG A 20 -5.95 -8.46 -7.79
C ARG A 20 -6.65 -8.48 -9.15
N TYR A 21 -6.57 -9.61 -9.83
CA TYR A 21 -7.53 -10.02 -10.85
C TYR A 21 -8.60 -10.89 -10.19
N ASP A 22 -9.87 -10.57 -10.42
CA ASP A 22 -10.99 -11.35 -9.94
C ASP A 22 -12.20 -11.18 -10.87
N PRO A 23 -12.71 -12.25 -11.51
CA PRO A 23 -13.81 -12.17 -12.47
C PRO A 23 -15.13 -11.70 -11.85
N SER A 24 -15.26 -11.74 -10.51
CA SER A 24 -16.45 -11.28 -9.81
C SER A 24 -16.49 -9.75 -9.63
N ILE A 25 -15.37 -9.03 -9.76
CA ILE A 25 -15.29 -7.57 -9.52
C ILE A 25 -16.36 -6.79 -10.32
N PRO A 26 -16.52 -6.98 -11.66
CA PRO A 26 -17.50 -6.20 -12.41
C PRO A 26 -18.95 -6.45 -11.97
N HIS A 27 -19.24 -7.65 -11.45
CA HIS A 27 -20.60 -8.06 -11.05
C HIS A 27 -20.91 -7.72 -9.59
N ALA A 28 -19.91 -7.76 -8.72
CA ALA A 28 -20.09 -7.64 -7.28
C ALA A 28 -20.37 -6.20 -6.82
N ILE A 29 -20.18 -5.22 -7.69
CA ILE A 29 -19.95 -3.84 -7.23
C ILE A 29 -21.07 -2.87 -7.58
N GLY A 30 -21.89 -3.13 -8.61
CA GLY A 30 -23.01 -2.23 -8.97
C GLY A 30 -22.63 -0.74 -9.00
N GLU A 31 -23.53 0.16 -8.60
CA GLU A 31 -23.32 1.62 -8.51
C GLU A 31 -22.73 2.07 -7.15
N ARG A 32 -21.94 1.23 -6.45
CA ARG A 32 -21.49 1.52 -5.06
C ARG A 32 -20.20 2.33 -4.93
N THR A 33 -19.64 2.80 -6.03
CA THR A 33 -18.47 3.69 -6.07
C THR A 33 -18.82 4.96 -6.84
N ALA A 34 -18.24 6.09 -6.45
CA ALA A 34 -18.33 7.33 -7.21
C ALA A 34 -17.66 7.20 -8.60
N GLU A 35 -16.79 6.20 -8.79
CA GLU A 35 -16.01 5.98 -10.02
C GLU A 35 -16.18 4.56 -10.59
N PRO A 36 -17.35 4.21 -11.17
CA PRO A 36 -17.64 2.86 -11.68
C PRO A 36 -16.62 2.35 -12.71
N HIS A 37 -16.01 3.27 -13.47
CA HIS A 37 -15.02 2.94 -14.49
C HIS A 37 -13.75 2.27 -13.92
N LEU A 38 -13.42 2.49 -12.64
CA LEU A 38 -12.28 1.86 -11.97
C LEU A 38 -12.45 0.35 -11.78
N LEU A 39 -13.67 -0.14 -11.93
CA LEU A 39 -14.10 -1.50 -11.64
C LEU A 39 -14.82 -2.14 -12.84
N ALA A 40 -14.74 -1.48 -14.00
CA ALA A 40 -15.29 -1.96 -15.26
C ALA A 40 -14.56 -3.20 -15.82
N THR A 41 -13.41 -3.56 -15.25
CA THR A 41 -12.64 -4.74 -15.63
C THR A 41 -12.46 -5.66 -14.42
N PRO A 42 -12.14 -6.95 -14.63
CA PRO A 42 -11.74 -7.87 -13.55
C PRO A 42 -10.46 -7.46 -12.79
N TYR A 43 -9.76 -6.41 -13.23
CA TYR A 43 -8.54 -5.93 -12.60
C TYR A 43 -8.86 -4.78 -11.64
N TYR A 44 -8.68 -5.03 -10.35
CA TYR A 44 -8.98 -4.07 -9.31
C TYR A 44 -8.17 -2.76 -9.47
N LEU A 45 -8.87 -1.63 -9.60
CA LEU A 45 -8.32 -0.27 -9.75
C LEU A 45 -7.30 -0.12 -10.90
N LEU A 46 -7.47 -0.86 -11.99
CA LEU A 46 -6.49 -0.90 -13.09
C LEU A 46 -6.04 0.48 -13.59
N PRO A 47 -6.93 1.49 -13.77
CA PRO A 47 -6.50 2.83 -14.16
C PRO A 47 -5.47 3.44 -13.19
N TYR A 48 -5.70 3.31 -11.88
CA TYR A 48 -4.77 3.82 -10.87
C TYR A 48 -3.46 3.04 -10.83
N HIS A 49 -3.50 1.73 -11.10
CA HIS A 49 -2.30 0.92 -11.21
C HIS A 49 -1.43 1.31 -12.41
N ARG A 50 -2.02 1.65 -13.55
CA ARG A 50 -1.31 2.19 -14.72
C ARG A 50 -0.75 3.58 -14.43
N ASP A 51 -1.55 4.48 -13.86
CA ASP A 51 -1.10 5.83 -13.48
C ASP A 51 0.09 5.79 -12.51
N ARG A 52 0.05 4.89 -11.51
CA ARG A 52 1.18 4.71 -10.57
C ARG A 52 2.47 4.31 -11.29
N LEU A 53 2.39 3.36 -12.21
CA LEU A 53 3.55 2.94 -13.01
C LEU A 53 4.03 4.10 -13.89
N LEU A 54 3.12 4.81 -14.55
CA LEU A 54 3.44 5.92 -15.43
C LEU A 54 4.14 7.05 -14.66
N ASN A 55 3.62 7.43 -13.49
CA ASN A 55 4.21 8.46 -12.65
C ASN A 55 5.62 8.06 -12.17
N ALA A 56 5.85 6.78 -11.88
CA ALA A 56 7.19 6.30 -11.55
C ALA A 56 8.13 6.37 -12.76
N ALA A 57 7.68 5.94 -13.94
CA ALA A 57 8.47 6.03 -15.17
C ALA A 57 8.82 7.49 -15.52
N ILE A 58 7.90 8.43 -15.30
CA ILE A 58 8.12 9.87 -15.45
C ILE A 58 9.18 10.37 -14.45
N CYS A 59 9.03 10.04 -13.16
CA CYS A 59 9.97 10.42 -12.11
C CYS A 59 11.41 9.97 -12.44
N PHE A 60 11.58 8.74 -12.91
CA PHE A 60 12.90 8.19 -13.26
C PHE A 60 13.34 8.46 -14.71
N ASN A 61 12.60 9.26 -15.48
CA ASN A 61 12.88 9.60 -16.88
C ASN A 61 13.04 8.40 -17.84
N TRP A 62 12.19 7.38 -17.70
CA TRP A 62 12.24 6.16 -18.52
C TRP A 62 11.36 6.29 -19.77
N THR A 63 11.87 6.98 -20.81
CA THR A 63 11.12 7.33 -22.03
C THR A 63 10.34 6.16 -22.64
N LYS A 64 10.97 4.98 -22.81
CA LYS A 64 10.29 3.81 -23.39
C LYS A 64 9.18 3.24 -22.50
N ALA A 65 9.38 3.25 -21.18
CA ALA A 65 8.35 2.83 -20.24
C ALA A 65 7.17 3.82 -20.23
N ILE A 66 7.44 5.12 -20.36
CA ILE A 66 6.41 6.16 -20.51
C ILE A 66 5.58 5.90 -21.78
N GLU A 67 6.22 5.72 -22.93
CA GLU A 67 5.52 5.41 -24.20
C GLU A 67 4.66 4.16 -24.09
N PHE A 68 5.16 3.10 -23.45
CA PHE A 68 4.41 1.88 -23.19
C PHE A 68 3.18 2.11 -22.29
N LEU A 69 3.35 2.86 -21.19
CA LEU A 69 2.30 3.08 -20.19
C LEU A 69 1.25 4.12 -20.60
N GLN A 70 1.56 4.97 -21.58
CA GLN A 70 0.63 5.94 -22.16
C GLN A 70 -0.34 5.32 -23.19
N GLN A 71 -0.16 4.05 -23.53
CA GLN A 71 -1.09 3.33 -24.41
C GLN A 71 -2.50 3.27 -23.82
N ASP A 72 -3.48 3.02 -24.70
CA ASP A 72 -4.88 2.85 -24.33
C ASP A 72 -5.03 1.78 -23.21
N LEU A 73 -5.91 2.04 -22.24
CA LEU A 73 -6.15 1.14 -21.12
C LEU A 73 -6.64 -0.24 -21.59
N GLY A 74 -7.41 -0.31 -22.69
CA GLY A 74 -7.84 -1.55 -23.32
C GLY A 74 -6.68 -2.35 -23.89
N GLN A 75 -5.69 -1.69 -24.51
CA GLN A 75 -4.47 -2.36 -24.98
C GLN A 75 -3.66 -2.89 -23.80
N PHE A 76 -3.52 -2.09 -22.74
CA PHE A 76 -2.85 -2.53 -21.51
C PHE A 76 -3.56 -3.74 -20.90
N THR A 77 -4.90 -3.73 -20.86
CA THR A 77 -5.71 -4.86 -20.37
C THR A 77 -5.49 -6.13 -21.21
N GLN A 78 -5.45 -6.02 -22.55
CA GLN A 78 -5.18 -7.14 -23.44
C GLN A 78 -3.80 -7.74 -23.20
N ILE A 79 -2.79 -6.92 -22.89
CA ILE A 79 -1.45 -7.40 -22.51
C ILE A 79 -1.51 -8.17 -21.19
N LEU A 80 -2.17 -7.62 -20.16
CA LEU A 80 -2.29 -8.32 -18.87
C LEU A 80 -3.02 -9.66 -19.01
N ASP A 81 -4.04 -9.71 -19.88
CA ASP A 81 -4.81 -10.91 -20.17
C ASP A 81 -3.95 -12.08 -20.68
N THR A 82 -2.84 -11.81 -21.38
CA THR A 82 -1.94 -12.88 -21.86
C THR A 82 -1.19 -13.59 -20.73
N PHE A 83 -1.17 -13.00 -19.53
CA PHE A 83 -0.49 -13.55 -18.35
C PHE A 83 -1.44 -14.24 -17.37
N ILE A 84 -2.75 -14.23 -17.61
CA ILE A 84 -3.73 -14.89 -16.74
C ILE A 84 -3.89 -16.36 -17.16
N PRO A 85 -3.49 -17.35 -16.33
CA PRO A 85 -3.58 -18.76 -16.72
C PRO A 85 -5.01 -19.25 -16.85
N ASP A 86 -5.89 -18.84 -15.93
CA ASP A 86 -7.32 -19.19 -15.92
C ASP A 86 -8.14 -17.96 -15.53
N LYS A 87 -8.92 -17.42 -16.48
CA LYS A 87 -9.74 -16.22 -16.27
C LYS A 87 -10.95 -16.44 -15.35
N SER A 88 -11.28 -17.69 -15.02
CA SER A 88 -12.35 -18.05 -14.08
C SER A 88 -11.91 -18.00 -12.61
N GLU A 89 -10.60 -17.95 -12.35
CA GLU A 89 -10.01 -17.93 -11.02
C GLU A 89 -9.49 -16.55 -10.59
N SER A 90 -9.21 -16.39 -9.30
CA SER A 90 -8.62 -15.16 -8.74
C SER A 90 -7.09 -15.20 -8.73
N TRP A 91 -6.45 -14.10 -9.16
CA TRP A 91 -4.99 -14.01 -9.24
C TRP A 91 -4.44 -12.76 -8.56
N ARG A 92 -3.31 -12.91 -7.84
CA ARG A 92 -2.42 -11.81 -7.49
C ARG A 92 -1.46 -11.59 -8.65
N LEU A 93 -1.53 -10.44 -9.27
CA LEU A 93 -0.59 -10.01 -10.30
C LEU A 93 0.49 -9.13 -9.71
N ARG A 94 1.73 -9.37 -10.11
CA ARG A 94 2.85 -8.44 -9.93
C ARG A 94 3.34 -8.03 -11.32
N ILE A 95 2.96 -6.82 -11.73
CA ILE A 95 3.43 -6.16 -12.94
C ILE A 95 4.78 -5.53 -12.63
N VAL A 96 5.74 -5.75 -13.52
CA VAL A 96 7.12 -5.30 -13.41
C VAL A 96 7.50 -4.66 -14.73
N ILE A 97 8.01 -3.43 -14.69
CA ILE A 97 8.48 -2.71 -15.88
C ILE A 97 9.90 -2.22 -15.63
N ASP A 98 10.80 -2.48 -16.57
CA ASP A 98 12.17 -1.99 -16.53
C ASP A 98 12.34 -0.64 -17.26
N SER A 99 13.55 -0.09 -17.22
CA SER A 99 13.88 1.18 -17.89
C SER A 99 13.82 1.14 -19.42
N SER A 100 13.81 -0.06 -20.01
CA SER A 100 13.66 -0.26 -21.45
C SER A 100 12.18 -0.31 -21.88
N GLY A 101 11.24 -0.31 -20.93
CA GLY A 101 9.81 -0.47 -21.16
C GLY A 101 9.37 -1.93 -21.30
N ALA A 102 10.24 -2.90 -21.03
CA ALA A 102 9.85 -4.30 -21.05
C ALA A 102 8.91 -4.58 -19.88
N CYS A 103 7.75 -5.15 -20.17
CA CYS A 103 6.72 -5.48 -19.19
C CYS A 103 6.69 -7.01 -18.94
N LYS A 104 6.81 -7.40 -17.68
CA LYS A 104 6.61 -8.78 -17.22
C LYS A 104 5.51 -8.80 -16.16
N VAL A 105 4.67 -9.82 -16.18
CA VAL A 105 3.66 -10.04 -15.15
C VAL A 105 3.84 -11.42 -14.53
N GLU A 106 3.91 -11.45 -13.21
CA GLU A 106 3.88 -12.68 -12.42
C GLU A 106 2.47 -12.87 -11.86
N ALA A 107 1.76 -13.90 -12.34
CA ALA A 107 0.45 -14.29 -11.84
C ALA A 107 0.59 -15.43 -10.83
N ASN A 108 0.11 -15.21 -9.61
CA ASN A 108 0.09 -16.22 -8.55
C ASN A 108 -1.35 -16.42 -8.07
N PRO A 109 -1.80 -17.66 -7.80
CA PRO A 109 -3.12 -17.90 -7.23
C PRO A 109 -3.32 -17.08 -5.95
N THR A 110 -4.51 -16.53 -5.76
CA THR A 110 -4.89 -15.85 -4.52
C THR A 110 -6.21 -16.39 -4.01
N ALA A 111 -6.41 -16.35 -2.69
CA ALA A 111 -7.65 -16.81 -2.10
C ALA A 111 -8.85 -16.01 -2.63
N SER A 112 -9.96 -16.73 -2.86
CA SER A 112 -11.26 -16.10 -3.04
C SER A 112 -11.62 -15.28 -1.81
N MET A 113 -12.21 -14.11 -2.01
CA MET A 113 -12.66 -13.23 -0.94
C MET A 113 -13.93 -12.50 -1.37
N ASN A 114 -14.67 -11.97 -0.41
CA ASN A 114 -15.78 -11.07 -0.74
C ASN A 114 -15.23 -9.82 -1.46
N PRO A 115 -15.64 -9.52 -2.71
CA PRO A 115 -15.12 -8.38 -3.45
C PRO A 115 -15.41 -7.02 -2.80
N LEU A 116 -16.41 -6.94 -1.91
CA LEU A 116 -16.70 -5.71 -1.16
C LEU A 116 -15.55 -5.30 -0.24
N ASN A 117 -14.74 -6.27 0.24
CA ASN A 117 -13.54 -5.98 1.03
C ASN A 117 -12.49 -5.21 0.22
N LEU A 118 -12.58 -5.19 -1.11
CA LEU A 118 -11.74 -4.36 -1.96
C LEU A 118 -12.13 -2.88 -1.90
N LEU A 119 -13.37 -2.54 -1.59
CA LEU A 119 -13.87 -1.18 -1.75
C LEU A 119 -13.95 -0.41 -0.45
N TYR A 120 -14.32 -1.08 0.63
CA TYR A 120 -14.46 -0.40 1.89
C TYR A 120 -14.17 -1.36 3.03
N PRO A 121 -13.73 -0.82 4.17
CA PRO A 121 -13.64 -1.62 5.38
C PRO A 121 -15.04 -2.04 5.84
N SER A 122 -15.29 -3.34 5.87
CA SER A 122 -16.55 -3.90 6.35
C SER A 122 -16.42 -4.33 7.81
N GLN A 123 -17.36 -3.90 8.66
CA GLN A 123 -17.46 -4.31 10.06
C GLN A 123 -17.85 -5.78 10.26
N GLU A 124 -18.34 -6.46 9.22
CA GLU A 124 -18.64 -7.90 9.27
C GLU A 124 -17.38 -8.77 9.34
N MET A 125 -16.20 -8.17 9.24
CA MET A 125 -14.92 -8.82 9.47
C MET A 125 -14.77 -9.16 10.95
N SER A 126 -15.23 -10.35 11.31
CA SER A 126 -14.88 -11.01 12.56
C SER A 126 -13.37 -10.91 12.87
N GLN A 127 -13.03 -10.89 14.16
CA GLN A 127 -11.68 -10.72 14.71
C GLN A 127 -10.55 -11.67 14.21
N PRO A 128 -10.76 -12.89 13.64
CA PRO A 128 -9.62 -13.77 13.33
C PRO A 128 -8.68 -13.30 12.21
N ASN A 129 -8.99 -12.21 11.49
CA ASN A 129 -8.16 -11.70 10.39
C ASN A 129 -7.51 -10.33 10.67
N THR A 130 -7.53 -9.87 11.93
CA THR A 130 -6.91 -8.60 12.32
C THR A 130 -5.39 -8.74 12.35
N TRP A 131 -4.70 -7.95 11.53
CA TRP A 131 -3.24 -7.96 11.45
C TRP A 131 -2.62 -7.28 12.67
N ARG A 132 -1.51 -7.82 13.18
CA ARG A 132 -0.66 -7.11 14.14
C ARG A 132 0.15 -6.05 13.41
N VAL A 133 0.12 -4.82 13.89
CA VAL A 133 0.77 -3.68 13.25
C VAL A 133 1.81 -3.11 14.18
N TYR A 134 3.08 -3.38 13.88
CA TYR A 134 4.22 -2.89 14.63
C TYR A 134 4.66 -1.51 14.12
N VAL A 135 5.52 -0.84 14.87
CA VAL A 135 6.21 0.38 14.43
C VAL A 135 7.67 0.04 14.24
N ASP A 136 8.22 0.42 13.10
CA ASP A 136 9.65 0.22 12.83
C ASP A 136 10.51 0.98 13.85
N SER A 137 11.59 0.35 14.31
CA SER A 137 12.49 0.93 15.31
C SER A 137 13.53 1.87 14.71
N GLU A 138 13.70 1.86 13.39
CA GLU A 138 14.61 2.76 12.67
C GLU A 138 13.85 3.61 11.65
N PRO A 139 14.17 4.91 11.52
CA PRO A 139 13.51 5.77 10.56
C PRO A 139 13.96 5.48 9.12
N THR A 140 13.05 5.60 8.16
CA THR A 140 13.34 5.59 6.73
C THR A 140 13.37 7.01 6.20
N THR A 141 14.42 7.39 5.47
CA THR A 141 14.48 8.72 4.83
C THR A 141 13.62 8.73 3.57
N PRO A 142 12.65 9.66 3.45
CA PRO A 142 11.84 9.79 2.23
C PRO A 142 12.70 9.98 0.98
N SER A 143 12.30 9.34 -0.12
CA SER A 143 12.96 9.44 -1.43
C SER A 143 12.00 9.06 -2.56
N ASP A 144 12.45 9.14 -3.81
CA ASP A 144 11.68 8.63 -4.95
C ASP A 144 11.36 7.14 -4.80
N PHE A 145 12.20 6.36 -4.10
CA PHE A 145 11.99 4.93 -3.84
C PHE A 145 10.96 4.64 -2.75
N THR A 146 10.62 5.63 -1.92
CA THR A 146 9.48 5.51 -0.98
C THR A 146 8.19 5.99 -1.63
N MET A 147 8.25 7.08 -2.40
CA MET A 147 7.11 7.64 -3.12
C MET A 147 6.60 6.70 -4.24
N HIS A 148 7.53 6.07 -4.99
CA HIS A 148 7.22 5.17 -6.09
C HIS A 148 7.50 3.72 -5.74
N LYS A 149 6.59 2.82 -6.15
CA LYS A 149 6.73 1.40 -5.82
C LYS A 149 7.72 0.75 -6.79
N THR A 150 8.89 0.36 -6.28
CA THR A 150 9.96 -0.26 -7.07
C THR A 150 10.39 -1.61 -6.48
N THR A 151 11.35 -2.29 -7.13
CA THR A 151 12.06 -3.45 -6.57
C THR A 151 13.18 -3.09 -5.60
N ALA A 152 13.60 -1.81 -5.55
CA ALA A 152 14.52 -1.32 -4.52
C ALA A 152 13.78 -1.23 -3.17
N ARG A 153 13.76 -2.34 -2.44
CA ARG A 153 12.96 -2.51 -1.22
C ARG A 153 13.78 -2.85 0.02
N GLY A 154 15.06 -2.45 0.04
CA GLY A 154 15.99 -2.69 1.15
C GLY A 154 15.43 -2.20 2.47
N ASP A 155 15.04 -0.93 2.53
CA ASP A 155 14.52 -0.29 3.76
C ASP A 155 13.26 -1.00 4.28
N TYR A 156 12.28 -1.27 3.41
CA TYR A 156 11.07 -2.01 3.77
C TYR A 156 11.35 -3.45 4.23
N THR A 157 12.35 -4.11 3.63
CA THR A 157 12.74 -5.47 4.00
C THR A 157 13.40 -5.48 5.38
N ALA A 158 14.27 -4.49 5.64
CA ALA A 158 14.90 -4.31 6.94
C ALA A 158 13.86 -3.99 8.03
N ALA A 159 12.89 -3.11 7.75
CA ALA A 159 11.78 -2.78 8.66
C ALA A 159 10.99 -4.03 9.10
N ARG A 160 10.64 -4.89 8.13
CA ARG A 160 9.95 -6.16 8.39
C ARG A 160 10.79 -7.09 9.25
N HIS A 161 12.09 -7.22 8.92
CA HIS A 161 13.01 -8.06 9.67
C HIS A 161 13.20 -7.58 11.12
N ARG A 162 13.38 -6.28 11.35
CA ARG A 162 13.47 -5.68 12.71
C ARG A 162 12.21 -5.94 13.53
N SER A 163 11.05 -5.99 12.87
CA SER A 163 9.76 -6.28 13.49
C SER A 163 9.44 -7.79 13.60
N GLY A 164 10.41 -8.66 13.28
CA GLY A 164 10.25 -10.11 13.34
C GLY A 164 9.29 -10.71 12.30
N ILE A 165 8.96 -9.96 11.23
CA ILE A 165 8.10 -10.42 10.15
C ILE A 165 8.98 -11.05 9.06
N LEU A 166 8.96 -12.37 8.98
CA LEU A 166 9.87 -13.17 8.14
C LEU A 166 9.21 -13.65 6.84
N SER A 167 7.88 -13.72 6.81
CA SER A 167 7.11 -14.20 5.67
C SER A 167 6.10 -13.15 5.15
N PRO A 168 5.88 -13.07 3.82
CA PRO A 168 4.79 -12.28 3.23
C PRO A 168 3.37 -12.79 3.54
N GLN A 169 3.24 -14.00 4.08
CA GLN A 169 1.96 -14.62 4.44
C GLN A 169 1.55 -14.32 5.88
N GLU A 170 2.46 -13.85 6.72
CA GLU A 170 2.14 -13.45 8.10
C GLU A 170 1.10 -12.34 8.11
N GLN A 171 0.11 -12.48 8.99
CA GLN A 171 -0.90 -11.44 9.26
C GLN A 171 -0.29 -10.36 10.17
N ALA A 172 0.79 -9.76 9.70
CA ALA A 172 1.53 -8.73 10.38
C ALA A 172 2.04 -7.68 9.38
N GLU A 173 2.05 -6.45 9.84
CA GLU A 173 2.60 -5.29 9.14
C GLU A 173 3.52 -4.51 10.06
N VAL A 174 4.43 -3.76 9.46
CA VAL A 174 5.24 -2.76 10.16
C VAL A 174 5.00 -1.40 9.51
N LEU A 175 4.72 -0.40 10.36
CA LEU A 175 4.67 1.00 9.98
C LEU A 175 6.08 1.54 9.81
N VAL A 176 6.34 2.10 8.64
CA VAL A 176 7.58 2.81 8.33
C VAL A 176 7.41 4.28 8.73
N VAL A 177 8.43 4.82 9.39
CA VAL A 177 8.39 6.15 10.02
C VAL A 177 9.52 7.01 9.45
N ASN A 178 9.26 8.28 9.20
CA ASN A 178 10.29 9.21 8.71
C ASN A 178 11.16 9.77 9.87
N PRO A 179 12.27 10.49 9.60
CA PRO A 179 13.14 11.03 10.66
C PRO A 179 12.47 12.05 11.59
N LYS A 180 11.28 12.57 11.25
CA LYS A 180 10.49 13.46 12.11
C LYS A 180 9.57 12.71 13.06
N GLY A 181 9.56 11.37 13.01
CA GLY A 181 8.66 10.54 13.81
C GLY A 181 7.23 10.47 13.25
N GLU A 182 7.02 10.86 11.98
CA GLU A 182 5.73 10.76 11.30
C GLU A 182 5.60 9.39 10.62
N VAL A 183 4.45 8.74 10.78
CA VAL A 183 4.10 7.52 10.05
C VAL A 183 4.02 7.84 8.56
N MET A 184 4.72 7.08 7.73
CA MET A 184 4.70 7.23 6.27
C MET A 184 3.64 6.32 5.66
N GLU A 185 3.78 5.03 5.91
CA GLU A 185 2.95 3.94 5.38
C GLU A 185 3.28 2.63 6.12
N GLY A 186 2.66 1.51 5.75
CA GLY A 186 3.10 0.17 6.12
C GLY A 186 4.07 -0.40 5.09
N SER A 187 4.83 -1.46 5.43
CA SER A 187 5.82 -2.03 4.50
C SER A 187 5.21 -2.48 3.16
N ILE A 188 3.96 -2.93 3.15
CA ILE A 188 3.22 -3.35 1.95
C ILE A 188 1.79 -2.78 1.89
N THR A 189 1.45 -1.81 2.74
CA THR A 189 0.09 -1.28 2.89
C THR A 189 0.04 0.24 3.13
N THR A 190 -1.10 0.84 2.84
CA THR A 190 -1.45 2.18 3.33
C THR A 190 -2.22 2.06 4.66
N PRO A 191 -1.80 2.74 5.74
CA PRO A 191 -2.51 2.73 7.00
C PRO A 191 -3.57 3.84 7.10
N TYR A 192 -4.61 3.58 7.88
CA TYR A 192 -5.67 4.53 8.22
C TYR A 192 -5.98 4.45 9.71
N PHE A 193 -6.04 5.60 10.37
CA PHE A 193 -6.26 5.73 11.80
C PHE A 193 -7.53 6.52 12.07
N ARG A 194 -8.19 6.27 13.20
CA ARG A 194 -9.33 7.10 13.60
C ARG A 194 -8.86 8.48 14.00
N ARG A 195 -9.54 9.52 13.51
CA ARG A 195 -9.30 10.90 13.88
C ARG A 195 -9.65 11.10 15.36
N ARG A 196 -8.72 11.68 16.11
CA ARG A 196 -8.89 11.91 17.57
C ARG A 196 -9.44 13.29 17.92
N ARG A 197 -9.28 14.29 17.05
CA ARG A 197 -9.73 15.66 17.31
C ARG A 197 -10.99 15.97 16.49
N PRO A 198 -12.09 16.43 17.12
CA PRO A 198 -13.13 17.13 16.40
C PRO A 198 -12.51 18.36 15.74
N ARG A 199 -12.87 18.67 14.48
CA ARG A 199 -12.58 19.98 13.89
C ARG A 199 -13.19 21.03 14.83
N SER A 200 -12.42 22.05 15.24
CA SER A 200 -12.82 23.00 16.30
C SER A 200 -14.25 23.52 16.10
N GLU A 201 -15.06 23.50 17.17
CA GLU A 201 -16.42 24.06 17.24
C GLU A 201 -16.51 25.58 16.94
N LYS A 202 -15.37 26.23 16.67
CA LYS A 202 -15.31 27.66 16.30
C LYS A 202 -15.86 27.95 14.90
N ASP A 203 -16.00 26.93 14.06
CA ASP A 203 -16.75 27.01 12.80
C ASP A 203 -18.17 26.50 13.07
N GLY A 204 -19.05 27.41 13.47
CA GLY A 204 -20.35 27.11 14.06
C GLY A 204 -21.11 25.96 13.39
N ALA A 205 -21.53 25.00 14.20
CA ALA A 205 -22.61 24.03 13.94
C ALA A 205 -22.67 23.41 12.52
N SER A 206 -21.52 23.16 11.87
CA SER A 206 -21.54 22.33 10.66
C SER A 206 -21.70 20.86 11.08
N LYS A 207 -22.77 20.22 10.61
CA LYS A 207 -23.02 18.78 10.74
C LYS A 207 -22.02 17.91 9.93
N ASP A 208 -20.99 18.52 9.33
CA ASP A 208 -19.93 17.82 8.60
C ASP A 208 -18.66 17.72 9.44
N ALA A 209 -18.71 16.86 10.46
CA ALA A 209 -17.49 16.22 10.90
C ALA A 209 -17.00 15.39 9.71
N GLY A 210 -15.98 15.87 8.99
CA GLY A 210 -15.40 15.16 7.85
C GLY A 210 -14.96 13.72 8.21
N PRO A 211 -14.42 12.95 7.26
CA PRO A 211 -14.26 11.51 7.42
C PRO A 211 -13.60 11.10 8.74
N GLU A 212 -14.14 10.05 9.38
CA GLU A 212 -13.65 9.53 10.65
C GLU A 212 -12.20 9.05 10.55
N TRP A 213 -11.79 8.58 9.36
CA TRP A 213 -10.47 8.01 9.13
C TRP A 213 -9.51 9.03 8.52
N VAL A 214 -8.26 8.93 8.93
CA VAL A 214 -7.15 9.71 8.39
C VAL A 214 -6.02 8.81 7.93
N THR A 215 -5.32 9.22 6.87
CA THR A 215 -4.13 8.54 6.36
C THR A 215 -2.97 9.54 6.26
N PRO A 216 -1.71 9.12 6.40
CA PRO A 216 -0.58 10.04 6.29
C PRO A 216 -0.56 10.78 4.94
N PRO A 217 -0.19 12.08 4.91
CA PRO A 217 -0.02 12.82 3.67
C PRO A 217 1.18 12.31 2.89
N LEU A 218 1.20 12.51 1.56
CA LEU A 218 2.40 12.18 0.75
C LEU A 218 3.65 12.95 1.21
N LEU A 219 3.47 14.14 1.81
CA LEU A 219 4.56 14.94 2.38
C LEU A 219 5.28 14.26 3.55
N SER A 220 4.67 13.26 4.21
CA SER A 220 5.38 12.44 5.20
C SER A 220 6.36 11.47 4.54
N GLY A 221 6.23 11.21 3.24
CA GLY A 221 7.21 10.49 2.41
C GLY A 221 6.79 9.09 1.97
N GLY A 222 5.57 8.64 2.29
CA GLY A 222 5.07 7.33 1.91
C GLY A 222 4.67 7.21 0.43
N ASN A 223 4.38 5.99 0.00
CA ASN A 223 3.99 5.69 -1.36
C ASN A 223 2.66 6.33 -1.80
N ALA A 224 2.59 6.72 -3.07
CA ALA A 224 1.33 7.08 -3.73
C ALA A 224 0.47 5.83 -4.05
N GLY A 225 -0.02 5.16 -3.00
CA GLY A 225 -0.80 3.92 -3.08
C GLY A 225 -2.09 4.04 -3.90
N THR A 226 -2.45 2.99 -4.64
CA THR A 226 -3.67 2.98 -5.47
C THR A 226 -4.94 2.94 -4.62
N THR A 227 -4.96 2.12 -3.58
CA THR A 227 -6.05 2.06 -2.60
C THR A 227 -6.12 3.30 -1.71
N ARG A 228 -4.97 3.94 -1.44
CA ARG A 228 -4.91 5.28 -0.81
C ARG A 228 -5.64 6.32 -1.64
N ARG A 229 -5.29 6.43 -2.93
CA ARG A 229 -5.95 7.35 -3.88
C ARG A 229 -7.44 7.09 -3.92
N TYR A 230 -7.84 5.82 -4.08
CA TYR A 230 -9.25 5.42 -4.07
C TYR A 230 -9.98 5.83 -2.78
N ALA A 231 -9.41 5.51 -1.61
CA ALA A 231 -9.98 5.85 -0.31
C ALA A 231 -10.18 7.36 -0.08
N LEU A 232 -9.27 8.18 -0.61
CA LEU A 232 -9.40 9.65 -0.58
C LEU A 232 -10.50 10.12 -1.54
N THR A 233 -10.54 9.59 -2.76
CA THR A 233 -11.56 9.93 -3.77
C THR A 233 -12.97 9.58 -3.30
N GLU A 234 -13.16 8.42 -2.70
CA GLU A 234 -14.46 7.98 -2.17
C GLU A 234 -14.85 8.65 -0.85
N GLY A 235 -14.02 9.56 -0.31
CA GLY A 235 -14.30 10.25 0.94
C GLY A 235 -14.24 9.36 2.19
N PHE A 236 -13.65 8.16 2.10
CA PHE A 236 -13.47 7.28 3.26
C PHE A 236 -12.52 7.89 4.29
N CYS A 237 -11.49 8.60 3.82
CA CYS A 237 -10.49 9.20 4.67
C CYS A 237 -10.09 10.59 4.18
N THR A 238 -9.32 11.29 5.01
CA THR A 238 -8.62 12.54 4.66
C THR A 238 -7.15 12.45 5.05
N GLU A 239 -6.31 13.34 4.51
CA GLU A 239 -4.91 13.40 4.90
C GLU A 239 -4.74 14.12 6.25
N GLU A 240 -3.96 13.53 7.16
CA GLU A 240 -3.55 14.14 8.42
C GLU A 240 -2.18 13.57 8.82
N VAL A 241 -1.30 14.39 9.38
CA VAL A 241 -0.01 13.89 9.90
C VAL A 241 -0.29 13.03 11.13
N ILE A 242 0.23 11.80 11.14
CA ILE A 242 0.16 10.89 12.29
C ILE A 242 1.58 10.69 12.78
N THR A 243 1.85 10.98 14.05
CA THR A 243 3.16 10.70 14.64
C THR A 243 3.15 9.40 15.43
N VAL A 244 4.32 8.79 15.64
CA VAL A 244 4.45 7.61 16.51
C VAL A 244 3.96 7.91 17.93
N ALA A 245 4.17 9.13 18.42
CA ALA A 245 3.69 9.57 19.74
C ALA A 245 2.16 9.63 19.82
N ASP A 246 1.48 9.77 18.68
CA ASP A 246 0.04 9.67 18.63
C ASP A 246 -0.43 8.22 18.66
N LEU A 247 0.39 7.20 18.42
CA LEU A 247 -0.10 5.82 18.41
C LEU A 247 -0.41 5.31 19.82
N VAL A 248 -1.46 4.50 19.94
CA VAL A 248 -1.89 3.85 21.20
C VAL A 248 -1.87 2.34 21.03
N ASP A 249 -1.21 1.65 21.96
CA ASP A 249 -1.16 0.19 21.96
C ASP A 249 -2.57 -0.41 21.98
N GLY A 250 -2.81 -1.40 21.11
CA GLY A 250 -4.10 -2.05 20.97
C GLY A 250 -5.14 -1.27 20.17
N GLU A 251 -4.86 -0.05 19.70
CA GLU A 251 -5.83 0.71 18.90
C GLU A 251 -6.06 0.04 17.54
N GLU A 252 -7.30 0.15 17.05
CA GLU A 252 -7.69 -0.40 15.75
C GLU A 252 -7.37 0.58 14.63
N CYS A 253 -6.83 0.04 13.54
CA CYS A 253 -6.56 0.76 12.31
C CYS A 253 -7.10 -0.04 11.12
N TRP A 254 -7.15 0.59 9.95
CA TRP A 254 -7.26 -0.13 8.69
C TRP A 254 -5.93 -0.09 7.97
N LEU A 255 -5.67 -1.15 7.21
CA LEU A 255 -4.59 -1.22 6.23
C LEU A 255 -5.23 -1.44 4.86
N SER A 256 -4.60 -0.98 3.79
CA SER A 256 -5.04 -1.34 2.44
C SER A 256 -3.92 -1.57 1.45
N ASN A 257 -4.17 -2.40 0.44
CA ASN A 257 -3.33 -2.48 -0.76
C ASN A 257 -4.11 -3.02 -1.97
N GLY A 258 -3.52 -2.89 -3.16
CA GLY A 258 -4.15 -3.29 -4.42
C GLY A 258 -4.44 -4.79 -4.60
N VAL A 259 -4.05 -5.65 -3.66
CA VAL A 259 -4.27 -7.10 -3.76
C VAL A 259 -5.37 -7.56 -2.81
N ARG A 260 -5.35 -7.05 -1.56
CA ARG A 260 -6.20 -7.51 -0.46
C ARG A 260 -7.31 -6.53 -0.11
N GLY A 261 -7.37 -5.36 -0.74
CA GLY A 261 -8.35 -4.35 -0.35
C GLY A 261 -8.06 -3.79 1.02
N PHE A 262 -9.10 -3.64 1.84
CA PHE A 262 -9.02 -3.17 3.22
C PHE A 262 -8.91 -4.35 4.21
N ILE A 263 -8.00 -4.22 5.17
CA ILE A 263 -7.63 -5.24 6.15
C ILE A 263 -7.65 -4.61 7.54
N PRO A 264 -8.32 -5.20 8.54
CA PRO A 264 -8.30 -4.67 9.90
C PRO A 264 -6.91 -4.88 10.49
N GLY A 265 -6.41 -3.87 11.20
CA GLY A 265 -5.14 -3.92 11.91
C GLY A 265 -5.30 -3.51 13.36
N ARG A 266 -4.39 -3.97 14.21
CA ARG A 266 -4.28 -3.58 15.61
C ARG A 266 -2.84 -3.19 15.93
N ILE A 267 -2.65 -2.00 16.47
CA ILE A 267 -1.33 -1.47 16.82
C ILE A 267 -0.72 -2.26 17.98
N VAL A 268 0.56 -2.59 17.88
CA VAL A 268 1.35 -3.28 18.90
C VAL A 268 2.63 -2.47 19.14
N LEU A 269 2.65 -1.71 20.24
CA LEU A 269 3.80 -0.89 20.68
C LEU A 269 4.69 -1.62 21.68
N MET A 270 4.16 -2.63 22.37
CA MET A 270 4.87 -3.44 23.36
C MET A 270 5.13 -4.85 22.80
N ASP A 271 6.36 -5.37 22.95
CA ASP A 271 6.63 -6.78 22.68
C ASP A 271 5.93 -7.64 23.75
N PRO A 272 5.06 -8.62 23.38
CA PRO A 272 4.50 -9.57 24.34
C PRO A 272 5.60 -10.35 25.09
N LYS A 273 6.82 -10.38 24.53
CA LYS A 273 8.03 -10.83 25.20
C LYS A 273 8.73 -9.63 25.82
N GLY A 274 8.20 -9.12 26.93
CA GLY A 274 8.99 -8.26 27.82
C GLY A 274 10.32 -8.93 28.18
N PRO A 275 11.34 -8.17 28.63
CA PRO A 275 12.61 -8.76 29.02
C PRO A 275 12.35 -9.84 30.05
N GLU A 276 12.84 -11.07 29.81
CA GLU A 276 12.86 -12.13 30.81
C GLU A 276 13.41 -11.51 32.10
N ARG A 277 12.55 -11.36 33.11
CA ARG A 277 12.98 -10.94 34.44
C ARG A 277 13.88 -12.04 34.96
N VAL A 278 15.19 -11.86 34.83
CA VAL A 278 16.19 -12.67 35.53
C VAL A 278 15.84 -12.56 37.02
N PRO A 279 15.46 -13.66 37.69
CA PRO A 279 15.13 -13.61 39.10
C PRO A 279 16.40 -13.26 39.89
N PRO A 280 16.28 -12.49 41.00
CA PRO A 280 17.44 -12.12 41.79
C PRO A 280 18.12 -13.38 42.35
N PRO A 281 19.46 -13.38 42.46
CA PRO A 281 20.19 -14.49 43.04
C PRO A 281 19.71 -14.72 44.48
N ARG A 282 19.51 -16.01 44.81
CA ARG A 282 19.16 -16.47 46.16
C ARG A 282 20.31 -16.24 47.14
#